data_AF-A0A955P2P0-F1
#
_entry.id   AF-A0A955P2P0-F1
#
_cell.length_a   1.000
_cell.length_b   1.000
_cell.length_c   1.000
_cell.angle_alpha   90.00
_cell.angle_beta   90.00
_cell.angle_gamma   90.00
#
_symmetry.space_group_name_H-M   'P 1'
#
loop_
_entity.id
_entity.type
_entity.pdbx_description
1 polymer ?
#
loop_
_entity_poly.entity_id
_entity_poly.type
_entity_poly.pdbx_seq_one_letter_code
_entity_poly.pdbx_strand_id
1 'polypeptide(L)'
;MILIQLVTAWFMTGVIWTVQVVHYPLFAQVGLEEFQTYEALHTKWITYVVAAPMLVELFLAGFWLIQDDRRIPRWMPYAGALLVGIIWFATFAFSVHYHNQLMGGFRQD
;
A
#
# COMPACT_ATOMS: atom_id res chain seq x y z
N MET A 1 19.49 -8.05 -0.72
CA MET A 1 18.25 -8.07 0.09
C MET A 1 17.89 -6.71 0.66
N ILE A 2 18.80 -5.97 1.33
CA ILE A 2 18.53 -4.58 1.74
C ILE A 2 18.22 -3.66 0.55
N LEU A 3 18.97 -3.78 -0.56
CA LEU A 3 18.66 -3.02 -1.79
C LEU A 3 17.27 -3.33 -2.35
N ILE A 4 16.80 -4.57 -2.21
CA ILE A 4 15.45 -4.95 -2.66
C ILE A 4 14.41 -4.27 -1.76
N GLN A 5 14.58 -4.31 -0.43
CA GLN A 5 13.71 -3.56 0.49
C GLN A 5 13.67 -2.07 0.13
N LEU A 6 14.82 -1.46 -0.13
CA LEU A 6 14.90 -0.04 -0.48
C LEU A 6 14.18 0.28 -1.79
N VAL A 7 14.42 -0.52 -2.83
CA VAL A 7 13.78 -0.34 -4.14
C VAL A 7 12.26 -0.52 -4.03
N THR A 8 11.82 -1.54 -3.29
CA THR A 8 10.38 -1.80 -3.10
C THR A 8 9.71 -0.68 -2.32
N ALA A 9 10.31 -0.20 -1.24
CA ALA A 9 9.79 0.93 -0.46
C ALA A 9 9.75 2.23 -1.28
N TRP A 10 10.79 2.50 -2.07
CA TRP A 10 10.83 3.67 -2.95
C TRP A 10 9.76 3.59 -4.05
N PHE A 11 9.58 2.42 -4.66
CA PHE A 11 8.53 2.17 -5.63
C PHE A 11 7.14 2.42 -5.02
N MET A 12 6.85 1.84 -3.85
CA MET A 12 5.57 2.04 -3.14
C MET A 12 5.34 3.51 -2.79
N THR A 13 6.38 4.23 -2.38
CA THR A 13 6.30 5.68 -2.13
C THR A 13 5.88 6.43 -3.39
N GLY A 14 6.50 6.11 -4.53
CA GLY A 14 6.13 6.70 -5.83
C GLY A 14 4.70 6.39 -6.26
N VAL A 15 4.24 5.14 -6.06
CA VAL A 15 2.86 4.74 -6.34
C VAL A 15 1.88 5.54 -5.48
N ILE A 16 2.11 5.60 -4.17
CA ILE A 16 1.24 6.33 -3.23
C ILE A 16 1.18 7.81 -3.61
N TRP A 17 2.32 8.45 -3.88
CA TRP A 17 2.33 9.85 -4.32
C TRP A 17 1.59 10.08 -5.64
N THR A 18 1.76 9.19 -6.61
CA THR A 18 1.06 9.31 -7.90
C THR A 18 -0.45 9.18 -7.73
N VAL A 19 -0.90 8.29 -6.84
CA VAL A 19 -2.32 8.14 -6.52
C VAL A 19 -2.84 9.39 -5.81
N GLN A 20 -2.14 9.85 -4.77
CA GLN A 20 -2.57 10.99 -3.94
C GLN A 20 -2.57 12.33 -4.70
N VAL A 21 -1.53 12.61 -5.47
CA VAL A 21 -1.34 13.92 -6.12
C VAL A 21 -2.09 14.01 -7.45
N VAL A 22 -2.26 12.89 -8.15
CA VAL A 22 -2.85 12.90 -9.51
C VAL A 22 -4.20 12.21 -9.54
N HIS A 23 -4.30 10.96 -9.06
CA HIS A 23 -5.52 10.18 -9.26
C HIS A 23 -6.67 10.66 -8.38
N TYR A 24 -6.47 10.81 -7.07
CA TYR A 24 -7.56 11.25 -6.18
C TYR A 24 -8.16 12.62 -6.55
N PRO A 25 -7.37 13.64 -6.97
CA PRO A 25 -7.96 14.88 -7.49
C PRO A 25 -8.76 14.70 -8.79
N LEU A 26 -8.35 13.78 -9.67
CA LEU A 26 -9.09 13.48 -10.90
C LEU A 26 -10.38 12.71 -10.63
N PHE A 27 -10.45 11.95 -9.53
CA PHE A 27 -11.66 11.20 -9.16
C PHE A 27 -12.84 12.14 -8.89
N ALA A 28 -12.56 13.32 -8.34
CA ALA A 28 -13.56 14.37 -8.10
C ALA A 28 -14.16 14.96 -9.39
N GLN A 29 -13.56 14.66 -10.56
CA GLN A 29 -14.05 15.09 -11.87
C GLN A 29 -14.83 13.99 -12.61
N VAL A 30 -14.92 12.78 -12.05
CA VAL A 30 -15.74 11.70 -12.61
C VAL A 30 -17.20 11.97 -12.26
N GLY A 31 -18.12 11.82 -13.24
CA GLY A 31 -19.54 11.97 -13.02
C GLY A 31 -20.07 10.97 -11.97
N LEU A 32 -21.14 11.34 -11.26
CA LEU A 32 -21.70 10.53 -10.17
C LEU A 32 -22.15 9.14 -10.63
N GLU A 33 -22.66 9.03 -11.86
CA GLU A 33 -23.14 7.77 -12.44
C GLU A 33 -21.97 6.83 -12.76
N GLU A 34 -20.85 7.37 -13.22
CA GLU A 34 -19.67 6.61 -13.64
C GLU A 34 -18.73 6.30 -12.48
N PHE A 35 -18.78 7.08 -11.40
CA PHE A 35 -17.84 7.02 -10.27
C PHE A 35 -17.74 5.62 -9.67
N GLN A 36 -18.87 4.93 -9.46
CA GLN A 36 -18.87 3.60 -8.85
C GLN A 36 -18.12 2.57 -9.71
N THR A 37 -18.35 2.59 -11.03
CA THR A 37 -17.67 1.69 -11.96
C THR A 37 -16.19 2.04 -12.06
N TYR A 38 -15.88 3.33 -12.13
CA TYR A 38 -14.52 3.84 -12.16
C TYR A 38 -13.73 3.39 -10.92
N GLU A 39 -14.30 3.57 -9.73
CA GLU A 39 -13.63 3.24 -8.47
C GLU A 39 -13.44 1.73 -8.28
N ALA A 40 -14.41 0.91 -8.69
CA ALA A 40 -14.27 -0.53 -8.68
C ALA A 40 -13.12 -1.00 -9.59
N LEU A 41 -12.99 -0.39 -10.79
CA LEU A 41 -11.88 -0.67 -11.69
C LEU A 41 -10.55 -0.16 -11.12
N HIS A 42 -10.50 1.07 -10.61
CA HIS A 42 -9.31 1.62 -9.98
C HIS A 42 -8.81 0.72 -8.86
N THR A 43 -9.68 0.35 -7.93
CA THR A 43 -9.37 -0.53 -6.79
C THR A 43 -8.83 -1.89 -7.26
N LYS A 44 -9.44 -2.49 -8.29
CA LYS A 44 -8.96 -3.76 -8.86
C LYS A 44 -7.55 -3.62 -9.44
N TRP A 45 -7.31 -2.59 -10.26
CA TRP A 45 -6.03 -2.42 -10.95
C TRP A 45 -4.91 -2.01 -9.99
N ILE A 46 -5.17 -1.08 -9.06
CA ILE A 46 -4.17 -0.66 -8.09
C ILE A 46 -3.77 -1.83 -7.18
N THR A 47 -4.71 -2.72 -6.83
CA THR A 47 -4.42 -3.94 -6.07
C THR A 47 -3.35 -4.80 -6.73
N TYR A 48 -3.41 -5.00 -8.06
CA TYR A 48 -2.37 -5.77 -8.76
C TYR A 48 -0.99 -5.08 -8.71
N VAL A 49 -0.96 -3.75 -8.78
CA VAL A 49 0.28 -2.97 -8.74
C VAL A 49 0.92 -3.02 -7.35
N VAL A 50 0.12 -2.92 -6.28
CA VAL A 50 0.64 -2.85 -4.90
C VAL A 50 0.82 -4.22 -4.24
N ALA A 51 0.06 -5.26 -4.65
CA ALA A 51 0.13 -6.57 -4.00
C ALA A 51 1.51 -7.21 -4.14
N ALA A 52 2.13 -7.14 -5.34
CA ALA A 52 3.45 -7.70 -5.57
C ALA A 52 4.54 -7.07 -4.67
N PRO A 53 4.74 -5.74 -4.64
CA PRO A 53 5.71 -5.12 -3.74
C PRO A 53 5.38 -5.35 -2.26
N MET A 54 4.11 -5.32 -1.85
CA MET A 54 3.72 -5.59 -0.46
C MET A 54 4.12 -7.00 0.00
N LEU A 55 3.92 -8.03 -0.85
CA LEU A 55 4.33 -9.40 -0.53
C LEU A 55 5.86 -9.52 -0.45
N VAL A 56 6.60 -8.80 -1.28
CA VAL A 56 8.07 -8.74 -1.21
C VAL A 56 8.53 -8.13 0.11
N GLU A 57 7.94 -7.01 0.54
CA GLU A 57 8.29 -6.38 1.83
C GLU A 57 8.02 -7.31 3.01
N LEU A 58 6.86 -7.99 3.01
CA LEU A 58 6.49 -8.95 4.05
C LEU A 58 7.48 -10.12 4.11
N PHE A 59 7.80 -10.72 2.95
CA PHE A 59 8.75 -11.82 2.86
C PHE A 59 10.13 -11.40 3.36
N LEU A 60 10.62 -10.24 2.92
CA LEU A 60 11.94 -9.75 3.31
C LEU A 60 11.99 -9.37 4.80
N ALA A 61 10.93 -8.78 5.36
CA ALA A 61 10.84 -8.51 6.79
C ALA A 61 10.89 -9.80 7.61
N GLY A 62 10.12 -10.83 7.22
CA GLY A 62 10.15 -12.15 7.85
C GLY A 62 11.52 -12.84 7.72
N PHE A 63 12.14 -12.76 6.55
CA PHE A 63 13.47 -13.32 6.31
C PHE A 63 14.53 -12.72 7.27
N TRP A 64 14.53 -11.40 7.45
CA TRP A 64 15.48 -10.73 8.34
C TRP A 64 15.26 -11.03 9.82
N LEU A 65 14.05 -11.41 10.24
CA LEU A 65 13.79 -11.82 11.63
C LEU A 65 14.40 -13.19 11.97
N ILE A 66 14.62 -14.05 10.97
CA ILE A 66 15.13 -15.42 11.15
C ILE A 66 16.66 -15.46 10.96
N GLN A 67 17.20 -14.55 10.16
CA GLN A 67 18.65 -14.45 9.92
C GLN A 67 19.38 -13.78 11.09
N ASP A 68 20.30 -14.51 11.71
CA ASP A 68 21.28 -13.94 12.66
C ASP A 68 22.50 -13.41 11.88
N ASP A 69 22.32 -12.26 11.21
CA ASP A 69 23.43 -11.55 10.56
C ASP A 69 24.08 -10.56 11.53
N ARG A 70 25.27 -10.92 12.03
CA ARG A 70 26.06 -10.10 12.97
C ARG A 70 26.55 -8.76 12.39
N ARG A 71 26.39 -8.53 11.07
CA ARG A 71 26.76 -7.27 10.41
C ARG A 71 25.73 -6.16 10.62
N ILE A 72 24.49 -6.51 10.99
CA ILE A 72 23.43 -5.54 11.28
C ILE A 72 23.09 -5.52 12.78
N PRO A 73 22.71 -4.36 13.33
CA PRO A 73 22.24 -4.29 14.71
C PRO A 73 21.02 -5.18 14.92
N ARG A 74 20.98 -5.91 16.05
CA ARG A 74 19.88 -6.83 16.37
C ARG A 74 18.50 -6.19 16.41
N TRP A 75 18.41 -4.89 16.70
CA TRP A 75 17.13 -4.17 16.74
C TRP A 75 16.56 -3.89 15.34
N MET A 76 17.39 -3.88 14.30
CA MET A 76 17.02 -3.42 12.96
C MET A 76 15.95 -4.30 12.28
N PRO A 77 16.04 -5.65 12.31
CA PRO A 77 14.96 -6.51 11.79
C PRO A 77 13.62 -6.31 12.52
N TYR A 78 13.63 -6.16 13.84
CA TYR A 78 12.41 -5.91 14.63
C TYR A 78 11.78 -4.56 14.30
N ALA A 79 12.59 -3.51 14.16
CA ALA A 79 12.11 -2.20 13.75
C ALA A 79 11.52 -2.23 12.33
N GLY A 80 12.18 -2.91 11.39
CA GLY A 80 11.66 -3.08 10.03
C GLY A 80 10.34 -3.85 10.00
N ALA A 81 10.25 -4.95 10.75
CA ALA A 81 9.01 -5.72 10.85
C ALA A 81 7.86 -4.92 11.49
N LEU A 82 8.16 -4.12 12.52
CA LEU A 82 7.18 -3.23 13.15
C LEU A 82 6.66 -2.18 12.15
N LEU A 83 7.55 -1.56 11.38
CA LEU A 83 7.17 -0.58 10.37
C LEU A 83 6.29 -1.19 9.28
N VAL A 84 6.66 -2.37 8.74
CA VAL A 84 5.82 -3.10 7.77
C VAL A 84 4.46 -3.43 8.40
N GLY A 85 4.42 -3.87 9.66
CA GLY A 85 3.19 -4.13 10.38
C GLY A 85 2.29 -2.89 10.51
N ILE A 86 2.86 -1.73 10.85
CA ILE A 86 2.14 -0.45 10.93
C ILE A 86 1.59 -0.06 9.56
N ILE A 87 2.40 -0.16 8.51
CA ILE A 87 1.98 0.18 7.13
C ILE A 87 0.82 -0.72 6.71
N TRP A 88 0.95 -2.04 6.89
CA TRP A 88 -0.11 -2.99 6.57
C TRP A 88 -1.39 -2.71 7.35
N PHE A 89 -1.29 -2.48 8.65
CA PHE A 89 -2.43 -2.12 9.47
C PHE A 89 -3.11 -0.85 8.94
N ALA A 90 -2.34 0.19 8.63
CA ALA A 90 -2.89 1.42 8.07
C ALA A 90 -3.56 1.19 6.72
N THR A 91 -2.98 0.38 5.83
CA THR A 91 -3.58 0.05 4.54
C THR A 91 -4.91 -0.70 4.70
N PHE A 92 -4.98 -1.70 5.58
CA PHE A 92 -6.22 -2.46 5.78
C PHE A 92 -7.29 -1.66 6.54
N ALA A 93 -6.89 -0.90 7.56
CA ALA A 93 -7.82 -0.15 8.40
C ALA A 93 -8.37 1.10 7.69
N PHE A 94 -7.55 1.77 6.88
CA PHE A 94 -7.94 3.01 6.22
C PHE A 94 -8.15 2.81 4.73
N SER A 95 -7.10 2.47 3.97
CA SER A 95 -7.18 2.44 2.50
C SER A 95 -8.25 1.46 2.00
N VAL A 96 -8.22 0.20 2.45
CA VAL A 96 -9.20 -0.81 2.04
C VAL A 96 -10.61 -0.44 2.52
N HIS A 97 -10.73 0.06 3.75
CA HIS A 97 -12.02 0.48 4.30
C HIS A 97 -12.65 1.61 3.49
N TYR A 98 -11.89 2.66 3.16
CA TYR A 98 -12.40 3.78 2.36
C TYR A 98 -12.73 3.38 0.92
N HIS A 99 -11.90 2.57 0.26
CA HIS A 99 -12.22 2.04 -1.07
C HIS A 99 -13.52 1.21 -1.07
N ASN A 100 -13.74 0.39 -0.03
CA ASN A 100 -14.99 -0.36 0.12
C ASN A 100 -16.21 0.55 0.33
N GLN A 101 -16.06 1.66 1.04
CA GLN A 101 -17.14 2.65 1.20
C GLN A 101 -17.46 3.34 -0.13
N LEU A 102 -16.44 3.76 -0.88
CA LEU A 102 -16.62 4.43 -2.18
C LEU A 102 -17.25 3.50 -3.24
N MET A 103 -16.94 2.20 -3.21
CA MET A 103 -17.63 1.19 -4.04
C MET A 103 -19.12 1.03 -3.71
N GLY A 104 -19.56 1.42 -2.51
CA GLY A 104 -20.96 1.42 -2.09
C GLY A 104 -21.79 2.60 -2.63
N GLY A 105 -21.15 3.53 -3.34
CA GLY A 105 -21.75 4.78 -3.83
C GLY A 105 -21.67 5.90 -2.79
N PHE A 106 -21.65 7.16 -3.26
CA PHE A 106 -21.75 8.34 -2.41
C PHE A 106 -23.14 8.37 -1.76
N ARG A 107 -23.25 8.15 -0.44
CA ARG A 107 -24.40 8.70 0.30
C ARG A 107 -24.18 10.20 0.41
N GLN A 108 -25.02 10.97 -0.25
CA GLN A 108 -25.26 12.35 0.11
C GLN A 108 -26.22 12.35 1.29
N ASP A 109 -25.70 12.47 2.49
CA ASP A 109 -26.39 13.15 3.59
C ASP A 109 -26.29 14.67 3.45
#